data_AF-A0A7S1W4Z7-F1
#
_entry.id   AF-A0A7S1W4Z7-F1
#
_cell.length_a   1.000
_cell.length_b   1.000
_cell.length_c   1.000
_cell.angle_alpha   90.00
_cell.angle_beta   90.00
_cell.angle_gamma   90.00
#
_symmetry.space_group_name_H-M   'P 1'
#
loop_
_entity.id
_entity.type
_entity.pdbx_description
1 polymer ?
#
loop_
_entity_poly.entity_id
_entity_poly.type
_entity_poly.pdbx_seq_one_letter_code
_entity_poly.pdbx_strand_id
1 'polypeptide(L)'
;RDKHSTRAALASIGLPTPPHWLINGEADLEQAAHEVGFPAVLKPVSGAASLGVKKVDSKATLLSTYRELNKELSSLVVSSGALVKDDGTGTGVNADAVISTCFLMERYLDGAEVDVDVIMSEGEWQYAAVSDNGPTLEPYFN
;
A
#
# COMPACT_ATOMS: atom_id res chain seq x y z
N ARG A 1 -0.08 10.24 -5.20
CA ARG A 1 0.75 9.05 -5.53
C ARG A 1 -0.15 7.83 -5.37
N ASP A 2 -0.42 7.10 -6.44
CA ASP A 2 -1.38 5.99 -6.50
C ASP A 2 -0.64 4.69 -6.89
N LYS A 3 -0.71 3.68 -6.01
CA LYS A 3 -0.01 2.40 -6.20
C LYS A 3 -0.56 1.58 -7.37
N HIS A 4 -1.88 1.60 -7.60
CA HIS A 4 -2.49 0.90 -8.72
C HIS A 4 -2.03 1.51 -10.05
N SER A 5 -2.03 2.84 -10.14
CA SER A 5 -1.56 3.54 -11.33
C SER A 5 -0.10 3.19 -11.68
N THR A 6 0.77 3.07 -10.67
CA THR A 6 2.16 2.60 -10.87
C THR A 6 2.21 1.19 -11.45
N ARG A 7 1.39 0.25 -10.96
CA ARG A 7 1.36 -1.13 -11.49
C ARG A 7 0.91 -1.17 -12.96
N ALA A 8 -0.14 -0.43 -13.29
CA ALA A 8 -0.62 -0.34 -14.67
C ALA A 8 0.46 0.24 -15.61
N ALA A 9 1.15 1.30 -15.18
CA ALA A 9 2.24 1.91 -15.96
C ALA A 9 3.39 0.93 -16.21
N LEU A 10 3.87 0.23 -15.17
CA LEU A 10 4.96 -0.76 -15.29
C LEU A 10 4.56 -1.93 -16.20
N ALA A 11 3.35 -2.46 -16.01
CA ALA A 11 2.83 -3.56 -16.83
C ALA A 11 2.70 -3.16 -18.31
N SER A 12 2.31 -1.91 -18.61
CA SER A 12 2.15 -1.42 -19.99
C SER A 12 3.45 -1.42 -20.81
N ILE A 13 4.61 -1.41 -20.14
CA ILE A 13 5.93 -1.49 -20.76
C ILE A 13 6.61 -2.84 -20.55
N GLY A 14 5.88 -3.84 -20.05
CA GLY A 14 6.36 -5.22 -19.89
C GLY A 14 7.30 -5.43 -18.69
N LEU A 15 7.37 -4.48 -17.75
CA LEU A 15 8.12 -4.69 -16.51
C LEU A 15 7.37 -5.65 -15.59
N PRO A 16 8.09 -6.52 -14.86
CA PRO A 16 7.47 -7.47 -13.95
C PRO A 16 6.74 -6.75 -12.82
N THR A 17 5.49 -7.13 -12.61
CA THR A 17 4.69 -6.68 -11.47
C THR A 17 4.11 -7.88 -10.75
N PRO A 18 4.07 -7.91 -9.40
CA PRO A 18 3.38 -8.97 -8.70
C PRO A 18 1.90 -8.98 -9.08
N PRO A 19 1.24 -10.15 -9.09
CA PRO A 19 -0.21 -10.24 -9.18
C PRO A 19 -0.85 -9.35 -8.12
N HIS A 20 -1.84 -8.55 -8.54
CA HIS A 20 -2.44 -7.54 -7.70
C HIS A 20 -3.91 -7.29 -8.06
N TRP A 21 -4.68 -6.79 -7.10
CA TRP A 21 -6.09 -6.46 -7.28
C TRP A 21 -6.49 -5.22 -6.46
N LEU A 22 -7.26 -4.31 -7.07
CA LEU A 22 -7.83 -3.16 -6.38
C LEU A 22 -9.11 -3.55 -5.65
N ILE A 23 -9.16 -3.27 -4.36
CA ILE A 23 -10.30 -3.47 -3.48
C ILE A 23 -10.91 -2.10 -3.20
N ASN A 24 -12.09 -1.83 -3.75
CA ASN A 24 -12.88 -0.63 -3.48
C ASN A 24 -13.84 -0.82 -2.29
N GLY A 25 -14.14 -2.08 -1.97
CA GLY A 25 -15.04 -2.43 -0.88
C GLY A 25 -14.92 -3.89 -0.47
N GLU A 26 -15.61 -4.25 0.61
CA GLU A 26 -15.59 -5.63 1.15
C GLU A 26 -16.08 -6.67 0.13
N ALA A 27 -16.95 -6.29 -0.81
CA ALA A 27 -17.45 -7.16 -1.88
C ALA A 27 -16.34 -7.64 -2.84
N ASP A 28 -15.23 -6.91 -2.95
CA ASP A 28 -14.12 -7.26 -3.85
C ASP A 28 -13.18 -8.31 -3.25
N LEU A 29 -13.27 -8.59 -1.94
CA LEU A 29 -12.29 -9.41 -1.22
C LEU A 29 -12.22 -10.86 -1.73
N GLU A 30 -13.36 -11.44 -2.10
CA GLU A 30 -13.41 -12.80 -2.63
C GLU A 30 -12.69 -12.91 -3.98
N GLN A 31 -12.93 -11.93 -4.86
CA GLN A 31 -12.27 -11.86 -6.16
C GLN A 31 -10.77 -11.56 -6.01
N ALA A 32 -10.40 -10.63 -5.13
CA ALA A 32 -9.01 -10.31 -4.83
C ALA A 32 -8.23 -11.54 -4.34
N ALA A 33 -8.84 -12.31 -3.43
CA ALA A 33 -8.26 -13.55 -2.92
C ALA A 33 -8.06 -14.61 -4.02
N HIS A 34 -8.99 -14.70 -4.97
CA HIS A 34 -8.88 -15.61 -6.12
C HIS A 34 -7.75 -15.21 -7.07
N GLU A 35 -7.71 -13.94 -7.49
CA GLU A 35 -6.77 -13.46 -8.51
C GLU A 35 -5.33 -13.34 -7.97
N VAL A 36 -5.16 -12.90 -6.73
CA VAL A 36 -3.83 -12.66 -6.15
C VAL A 36 -3.26 -13.93 -5.50
N GLY A 37 -4.09 -14.68 -4.79
CA GLY A 37 -3.67 -15.80 -3.94
C GLY A 37 -3.01 -15.35 -2.62
N PHE A 38 -2.58 -16.32 -1.81
CA PHE A 38 -1.91 -16.09 -0.52
C PHE A 38 -0.53 -16.78 -0.48
N PRO A 39 0.43 -16.28 0.33
CA PRO A 39 0.35 -15.07 1.14
C PRO A 39 0.32 -13.79 0.29
N ALA A 40 -0.31 -12.75 0.83
CA ALA A 40 -0.48 -11.47 0.17
C ALA A 40 -0.24 -10.30 1.14
N VAL A 41 -0.02 -9.12 0.58
CA VAL A 41 0.11 -7.85 1.32
C VAL A 41 -1.08 -6.97 0.95
N LEU A 42 -1.82 -6.55 1.97
CA LEU A 42 -2.87 -5.53 1.85
C LEU A 42 -2.27 -4.18 2.19
N LYS A 43 -2.49 -3.17 1.34
CA LYS A 43 -1.96 -1.82 1.54
C LYS A 43 -2.94 -0.74 1.06
N PRO A 44 -3.07 0.40 1.75
CA PRO A 44 -3.90 1.51 1.28
C PRO A 44 -3.35 2.08 -0.02
N VAL A 45 -4.21 2.45 -0.96
CA VAL A 45 -3.79 3.03 -2.25
C VAL A 45 -3.19 4.43 -2.02
N SER A 46 -3.85 5.24 -1.20
CA SER A 46 -3.37 6.56 -0.79
C SER A 46 -2.09 6.43 0.05
N GLY A 47 -1.10 7.27 -0.21
CA GLY A 47 0.25 7.15 0.34
C GLY A 47 0.36 7.51 1.82
N ALA A 48 -0.10 6.62 2.70
CA ALA A 48 -0.09 6.82 4.15
C ALA A 48 1.23 6.37 4.82
N ALA A 49 2.42 6.69 4.29
CA ALA A 49 3.71 6.43 4.98
C ALA A 49 3.84 5.03 5.65
N SER A 50 3.53 3.96 4.91
CA SER A 50 3.49 2.57 5.39
C SER A 50 2.47 2.24 6.49
N LEU A 51 1.66 3.19 6.96
CA LEU A 51 0.49 2.91 7.79
C LEU A 51 -0.48 2.01 7.01
N GLY A 52 -0.78 0.86 7.60
CA GLY A 52 -1.76 -0.09 7.10
C GLY A 52 -1.23 -1.07 6.05
N VAL A 53 0.08 -1.21 5.86
CA VAL A 53 0.63 -2.33 5.08
C VAL A 53 0.67 -3.57 5.98
N LYS A 54 -0.11 -4.61 5.64
CA LYS A 54 -0.20 -5.84 6.44
C LYS A 54 -0.18 -7.10 5.57
N LYS A 55 0.58 -8.10 6.00
CA LYS A 55 0.57 -9.45 5.41
C LYS A 55 -0.70 -10.20 5.83
N VAL A 56 -1.29 -10.95 4.90
CA VAL A 56 -2.46 -11.81 5.10
C VAL A 56 -2.21 -13.17 4.46
N ASP A 57 -2.45 -14.25 5.20
CA ASP A 57 -2.20 -15.62 4.76
C ASP A 57 -3.46 -16.40 4.35
N SER A 58 -4.65 -15.80 4.49
CA SER A 58 -5.91 -16.48 4.22
C SER A 58 -7.05 -15.50 3.94
N LYS A 59 -8.18 -16.00 3.42
CA LYS A 59 -9.41 -15.21 3.28
C LYS A 59 -9.92 -14.66 4.61
N ALA A 60 -9.79 -15.45 5.68
CA ALA A 60 -10.24 -15.04 7.02
C ALA A 60 -9.41 -13.86 7.54
N THR A 61 -8.07 -13.96 7.43
CA THR A 61 -7.16 -12.88 7.83
C THR A 61 -7.30 -11.65 6.93
N LEU A 62 -7.53 -11.84 5.62
CA LEU A 62 -7.85 -10.74 4.69
C LEU A 62 -9.07 -9.95 5.13
N LEU A 63 -10.19 -10.61 5.44
CA LEU A 63 -11.42 -9.95 5.86
C LEU A 63 -11.26 -9.19 7.17
N SER A 64 -10.65 -9.82 8.19
CA SER A 64 -10.43 -9.16 9.49
C SER A 64 -9.51 -7.95 9.35
N THR A 65 -8.43 -8.08 8.58
CA THR A 65 -7.45 -7.02 8.37
C THR A 65 -8.02 -5.88 7.53
N TYR A 66 -8.80 -6.16 6.49
CA TYR A 66 -9.48 -5.13 5.72
C TYR A 66 -10.41 -4.29 6.60
N ARG A 67 -11.25 -4.93 7.43
CA ARG A 67 -12.18 -4.21 8.32
C ARG A 67 -11.45 -3.39 9.38
N GLU A 68 -10.39 -3.94 9.97
CA GLU A 68 -9.53 -3.24 10.92
C GLU A 68 -8.94 -1.98 10.29
N LEU A 69 -8.24 -2.13 9.16
CA LEU A 69 -7.58 -1.01 8.49
C LEU A 69 -8.57 0.02 7.96
N ASN A 70 -9.70 -0.42 7.42
CA ASN A 70 -10.73 0.50 6.93
C ASN A 70 -11.28 1.36 8.08
N LYS A 71 -11.50 0.77 9.26
CA LYS A 71 -11.90 1.49 10.46
C LYS A 71 -10.82 2.46 10.92
N GLU A 72 -9.57 2.01 11.02
CA GLU A 72 -8.45 2.85 11.45
C GLU A 72 -8.22 4.05 10.53
N LEU A 73 -8.26 3.84 9.21
CA LEU A 73 -8.06 4.89 8.22
C LEU A 73 -9.22 5.90 8.21
N SER A 74 -10.46 5.43 8.39
CA SER A 74 -11.63 6.31 8.48
C SER A 74 -11.65 7.20 9.72
N SER A 75 -10.84 6.90 10.74
CA SER A 75 -10.74 7.73 11.94
C SER A 75 -9.51 8.66 11.96
N LEU A 76 -8.76 8.74 10.86
CA LEU A 76 -7.62 9.65 10.75
C LEU A 76 -8.10 11.07 10.42
N VAL A 77 -7.38 12.04 10.97
CA VAL A 77 -7.56 13.47 10.68
C VAL A 77 -6.27 14.04 10.13
N VAL A 78 -6.38 15.08 9.32
CA VAL A 78 -5.23 15.88 8.88
C VAL A 78 -4.95 16.93 9.94
N SER A 79 -3.77 16.89 10.54
CA SER A 79 -3.27 17.92 11.44
C SER A 79 -1.89 18.40 10.96
N SER A 80 -1.74 19.72 10.76
CA SER A 80 -0.50 20.33 10.28
C SER A 80 0.08 19.68 9.01
N GLY A 81 -0.80 19.20 8.10
CA GLY A 81 -0.41 18.55 6.85
C GLY A 81 0.01 17.08 6.97
N ALA A 82 -0.03 16.50 8.17
CA ALA A 82 0.22 15.08 8.42
C ALA A 82 -1.08 14.34 8.75
N LEU A 83 -1.16 13.06 8.39
CA LEU A 83 -2.22 12.16 8.84
C LEU A 83 -1.92 11.72 10.27
N VAL A 84 -2.83 12.02 11.19
CA VAL A 84 -2.72 11.65 12.60
C VAL A 84 -4.03 11.02 13.08
N LYS A 85 -3.95 10.22 14.15
CA LYS A 85 -5.17 9.77 14.85
C LYS A 85 -5.85 10.99 15.48
N ASP A 86 -7.17 11.06 15.36
CA ASP A 86 -7.94 12.08 16.06
C ASP A 86 -7.70 11.96 17.57
N ASP A 87 -7.19 13.03 18.16
CA ASP A 87 -6.91 13.14 19.59
C ASP A 87 -8.11 13.71 20.38
N GLY A 88 -9.23 13.99 19.70
CA GLY A 88 -10.44 14.51 20.30
C GLY A 88 -10.35 15.99 20.68
N THR A 89 -9.27 16.69 20.32
CA THR A 89 -9.10 18.13 20.59
C THR A 89 -9.86 19.01 19.60
N GLY A 90 -10.41 18.41 18.52
CA GLY A 90 -11.17 19.11 17.49
C GLY A 90 -10.32 20.02 16.59
N THR A 91 -8.99 19.86 16.61
CA THR A 91 -8.05 20.67 15.82
C THR A 91 -7.75 20.09 14.44
N GLY A 92 -8.11 18.83 14.19
CA GLY A 92 -7.91 18.14 12.92
C GLY A 92 -9.08 18.31 11.94
N VAL A 93 -8.77 18.31 10.65
CA VAL A 93 -9.79 18.25 9.58
C VAL A 93 -9.98 16.80 9.18
N ASN A 94 -11.23 16.36 8.99
CA ASN A 94 -11.54 15.00 8.53
C ASN A 94 -10.75 14.68 7.24
N ALA A 95 -10.03 13.55 7.26
CA ALA A 95 -9.17 13.12 6.17
C ALA A 95 -9.91 12.37 5.05
N ASP A 96 -11.23 12.20 5.10
CA ASP A 96 -12.05 11.49 4.10
C ASP A 96 -11.81 11.95 2.65
N ALA A 97 -11.52 13.24 2.45
CA ALA A 97 -11.22 13.79 1.12
C ALA A 97 -9.80 13.45 0.62
N VAL A 98 -8.91 12.97 1.50
CA VAL A 98 -7.48 12.74 1.25
C VAL A 98 -7.13 11.25 1.35
N ILE A 99 -7.83 10.50 2.20
CA ILE A 99 -7.66 9.07 2.40
C ILE A 99 -8.73 8.33 1.62
N SER A 100 -8.32 7.74 0.51
CA SER A 100 -9.12 6.72 -0.13
C SER A 100 -9.13 5.46 0.76
N THR A 101 -10.32 4.95 1.06
CA THR A 101 -10.56 3.64 1.68
C THR A 101 -10.34 2.48 0.70
N CYS A 102 -9.79 2.75 -0.48
CA CYS A 102 -9.39 1.71 -1.42
C CYS A 102 -8.06 1.09 -0.99
N PHE A 103 -7.99 -0.24 -1.12
CA PHE A 103 -6.80 -1.02 -0.84
C PHE A 103 -6.29 -1.69 -2.11
N LEU A 104 -4.99 -1.91 -2.17
CA LEU A 104 -4.36 -2.79 -3.14
C LEU A 104 -3.95 -4.06 -2.40
N MET A 105 -4.40 -5.21 -2.89
CA MET A 105 -3.87 -6.52 -2.48
C MET A 105 -2.82 -6.93 -3.50
N GLU A 106 -1.64 -7.32 -3.05
CA GLU A 106 -0.56 -7.82 -3.91
C GLU A 106 0.00 -9.13 -3.39
N ARG A 107 0.48 -9.99 -4.29
CA ARG A 107 1.17 -11.21 -3.88
C ARG A 107 2.40 -10.85 -3.05
N TYR A 108 2.55 -11.50 -1.90
CA TYR A 108 3.72 -11.35 -1.06
C TYR A 108 4.95 -11.81 -1.84
N LEU A 109 5.99 -10.98 -1.87
CA LEU A 109 7.28 -11.28 -2.45
C LEU A 109 8.23 -11.52 -1.29
N ASP A 110 8.79 -12.72 -1.24
CA ASP A 110 9.85 -13.08 -0.30
C ASP A 110 11.22 -12.82 -0.93
N GLY A 111 12.23 -12.67 -0.08
CA GLY A 111 13.63 -12.56 -0.50
C GLY A 111 14.30 -11.26 -0.09
N ALA A 112 15.35 -10.91 -0.83
CA ALA A 112 16.13 -9.71 -0.59
C ALA A 112 15.42 -8.47 -1.14
N GLU A 113 15.45 -7.39 -0.37
CA GLU A 113 14.92 -6.08 -0.72
C GLU A 113 16.08 -5.13 -1.04
N VAL A 114 15.87 -4.27 -2.03
CA VAL A 114 16.82 -3.23 -2.41
C VAL A 114 16.06 -1.95 -2.71
N ASP A 115 16.66 -0.83 -2.31
CA ASP A 115 16.21 0.50 -2.73
C ASP A 115 17.10 1.03 -3.84
N VAL A 116 16.48 1.68 -4.82
CA VAL A 116 17.18 2.35 -5.92
C VAL A 116 16.75 3.80 -5.95
N ASP A 117 17.61 4.68 -5.44
CA ASP A 117 17.41 6.13 -5.46
C ASP A 117 17.86 6.68 -6.82
N VAL A 118 16.93 7.27 -7.57
CA VAL A 118 17.18 7.77 -8.93
C VAL A 118 16.95 9.28 -9.03
N ILE A 119 17.92 10.00 -9.58
CA ILE A 119 17.77 11.41 -9.96
C ILE A 119 17.38 11.45 -11.45
N MET A 120 16.22 12.02 -11.74
CA MET A 120 15.72 12.24 -13.12
C MET A 120 15.89 13.72 -13.51
N SER A 121 16.32 13.99 -14.75
CA SER A 121 16.35 15.33 -15.34
C SER A 121 16.01 15.25 -16.82
N GLU A 122 15.08 16.11 -17.27
CA GLU A 122 14.64 16.19 -18.68
C GLU A 122 14.15 14.85 -19.26
N GLY A 123 13.55 14.00 -18.41
CA GLY A 123 13.03 12.69 -18.82
C GLY A 123 14.06 11.55 -18.79
N GLU A 124 15.34 11.86 -18.56
CA GLU A 124 16.43 10.89 -18.48
C GLU A 124 16.91 10.72 -17.04
N TRP A 125 17.36 9.51 -16.68
CA TRP A 125 18.02 9.29 -15.40
C TRP A 125 19.46 9.80 -15.47
N GLN A 126 19.91 10.50 -14.42
CA GLN A 126 21.23 11.14 -14.36
C GLN A 126 22.16 10.45 -13.35
N TYR A 127 21.58 9.87 -12.31
CA TYR A 127 22.29 9.17 -11.26
C TYR A 127 21.36 8.14 -10.63
N ALA A 128 21.93 7.00 -10.22
CA ALA A 128 21.26 6.01 -9.40
C ALA A 128 22.20 5.52 -8.29
N ALA A 129 21.68 5.41 -7.07
CA ALA A 129 22.33 4.70 -5.97
C ALA A 129 21.50 3.47 -5.60
N VAL A 130 22.17 2.35 -5.35
CA VAL A 130 21.54 1.12 -4.89
C VAL A 130 21.91 0.89 -3.43
N SER A 131 20.90 0.69 -2.59
CA SER A 131 21.04 0.33 -1.18
C SER A 131 20.46 -1.07 -0.97
N ASP A 132 21.24 -1.94 -0.33
CA ASP A 132 20.79 -3.28 0.06
C ASP A 132 20.09 -3.18 1.41
N ASN A 133 18.82 -3.62 1.46
CA ASN A 133 18.01 -3.61 2.67
C ASN A 133 17.98 -4.98 3.38
N GLY A 134 18.68 -5.97 2.82
CA GLY A 134 18.69 -7.34 3.33
C GLY A 134 17.36 -8.07 3.07
N PRO A 135 17.08 -9.15 3.81
CA PRO A 135 15.83 -9.89 3.65
C PRO A 135 14.62 -9.08 4.15
N THR A 136 13.45 -9.31 3.55
CA THR A 136 12.17 -8.82 4.07
C THR A 136 12.03 -9.15 5.57
N LEU A 137 11.78 -8.13 6.38
CA LEU A 137 11.50 -8.30 7.80
C LEU A 137 9.99 -8.43 8.02
N GLU A 138 9.55 -9.49 8.70
CA GLU A 138 8.15 -9.67 9.05
C GLU A 138 7.86 -9.22 10.50
N PRO A 139 6.66 -8.68 10.80
CA PRO A 139 5.53 -8.44 9.90
C PRO A 139 5.53 -7.04 9.24
N TYR A 140 6.60 -6.26 9.44
CA TYR A 140 6.69 -4.86 9.02
C TYR A 140 7.62 -4.68 7.83
N PHE A 141 7.10 -4.11 6.77
CA PHE A 141 7.84 -3.82 5.55
C PHE A 141 8.58 -2.49 5.72
N ASN A 142 9.90 -2.50 5.46
CA ASN A 142 10.75 -1.31 5.56
C ASN A 142 10.46 -0.30 4.43
#